data_AF-A0A382FPX3-F1
#
_entry.id   AF-A0A382FPX3-F1
#
_cell.length_a   1.000
_cell.length_b   1.000
_cell.length_c   1.000
_cell.angle_alpha   90.00
_cell.angle_beta   90.00
_cell.angle_gamma   90.00
#
_symmetry.space_group_name_H-M   'P 1'
#
loop_
_entity.id
_entity.type
_entity.pdbx_description
1 polymer ?
#
loop_
_entity_poly.entity_id
_entity_poly.type
_entity_poly.pdbx_seq_one_letter_code
_entity_poly.pdbx_strand_id
1 'polypeptide(L)'
;MSNLLSVVIIAKNEEKFIGDAIKSAEFADEILILDSDSTDDTCKIAKQLGARVENQAWLGFGPQKNRAVDLATNDWVFVLDSDERIPPKLCSEIIDILKAPAFDGYFVGRLNNFFGKDIKTCGLYPDYSVRLFNRAKGRFNDVPVHERVEIEGKVAKLKNHMIHLAYSNVDEFIEKKRYYAELSNKKKNIAKAVVSPCWKFFK
;
A
#
# COMPACT_ATOMS: atom_id res chain seq x y z
N MET A 1 -7.66 24.90 -11.83
CA MET A 1 -8.34 24.18 -10.72
C MET A 1 -7.50 22.96 -10.41
N SER A 2 -7.32 22.60 -9.13
CA SER A 2 -6.60 21.36 -8.79
C SER A 2 -7.46 20.15 -9.15
N ASN A 3 -6.84 19.07 -9.58
CA ASN A 3 -7.53 17.79 -9.71
C ASN A 3 -7.89 17.27 -8.31
N LEU A 4 -9.08 16.69 -8.17
CA LEU A 4 -9.54 16.08 -6.92
C LEU A 4 -8.89 14.71 -6.73
N LEU A 5 -8.66 14.33 -5.48
CA LEU A 5 -7.98 13.10 -5.08
C LEU A 5 -8.87 12.20 -4.22
N SER A 6 -8.95 10.92 -4.59
CA SER A 6 -9.43 9.87 -3.69
C SER A 6 -8.26 9.07 -3.13
N VAL A 7 -8.12 9.01 -1.81
CA VAL A 7 -7.27 8.01 -1.15
C VAL A 7 -8.10 6.78 -0.88
N VAL A 8 -7.68 5.64 -1.42
CA VAL A 8 -8.36 4.35 -1.24
C VAL A 8 -7.52 3.43 -0.35
N ILE A 9 -8.15 2.84 0.66
CA ILE A 9 -7.53 1.97 1.65
C ILE A 9 -8.32 0.67 1.73
N ILE A 10 -7.64 -0.47 1.61
CA ILE A 10 -8.24 -1.77 1.91
C ILE A 10 -7.97 -2.13 3.37
N ALA A 11 -8.93 -2.75 4.06
CA ALA A 11 -8.77 -3.09 5.47
C ALA A 11 -9.44 -4.42 5.83
N LYS A 12 -8.85 -5.12 6.81
CA LYS A 12 -9.46 -6.26 7.51
C LYS A 12 -8.87 -6.41 8.90
N ASN A 13 -9.65 -6.08 9.93
CA ASN A 13 -9.23 -6.11 11.33
C ASN A 13 -7.98 -5.25 11.61
N GLU A 14 -8.06 -3.98 11.23
CA GLU A 14 -6.99 -2.99 11.23
C GLU A 14 -7.24 -1.86 12.25
N GLU A 15 -8.00 -2.10 13.33
CA GLU A 15 -8.39 -1.06 14.30
C GLU A 15 -7.19 -0.30 14.89
N LYS A 16 -6.03 -0.97 14.99
CA LYS A 16 -4.77 -0.41 15.49
C LYS A 16 -4.14 0.60 14.53
N PHE A 17 -4.31 0.42 13.22
CA PHE A 17 -3.60 1.17 12.20
C PHE A 17 -4.50 2.10 11.40
N ILE A 18 -5.77 1.75 11.21
CA ILE A 18 -6.68 2.46 10.31
C ILE A 18 -6.84 3.94 10.68
N GLY A 19 -6.85 4.27 11.97
CA GLY A 19 -7.04 5.63 12.44
C GLY A 19 -5.94 6.57 11.98
N ASP A 20 -4.67 6.16 12.11
CA ASP A 20 -3.55 7.01 11.71
C ASP A 20 -3.32 6.99 10.19
N ALA A 21 -3.72 5.92 9.49
CA ALA A 21 -3.74 5.89 8.03
C ALA A 21 -4.68 6.99 7.49
N ILE A 22 -5.91 7.03 7.99
CA ILE A 22 -6.92 8.03 7.62
C ILE A 22 -6.43 9.45 7.93
N LYS A 23 -5.92 9.70 9.13
CA LYS A 23 -5.37 11.02 9.50
C LYS A 23 -4.26 11.47 8.54
N SER A 24 -3.40 10.55 8.11
CA SER A 24 -2.33 10.89 7.15
C SER A 24 -2.85 11.23 5.75
N ALA A 25 -4.10 10.85 5.45
CA ALA A 25 -4.78 11.04 4.17
C ALA A 25 -5.80 12.20 4.18
N GLU A 26 -5.98 12.92 5.30
CA GLU A 26 -6.98 14.01 5.48
C GLU A 26 -6.87 15.17 4.47
N PHE A 27 -5.77 15.26 3.72
CA PHE A 27 -5.59 16.25 2.68
C PHE A 27 -6.29 15.89 1.35
N ALA A 28 -6.80 14.66 1.21
CA ALA A 28 -7.53 14.22 0.04
C ALA A 28 -9.00 14.64 0.08
N ASP A 29 -9.62 14.79 -1.09
CA ASP A 29 -11.02 15.18 -1.22
C ASP A 29 -11.98 14.02 -0.88
N GLU A 30 -11.52 12.77 -1.05
CA GLU A 30 -12.22 11.56 -0.63
C GLU A 30 -11.26 10.60 0.08
N ILE A 31 -11.69 10.03 1.20
CA ILE A 31 -11.05 8.87 1.81
C ILE A 31 -12.05 7.72 1.80
N LEU A 32 -11.72 6.66 1.06
CA LEU A 32 -12.54 5.46 0.91
C LEU A 32 -11.85 4.27 1.56
N ILE A 33 -12.54 3.64 2.51
CA ILE A 33 -12.15 2.36 3.08
C ILE A 33 -12.98 1.26 2.42
N LEU A 34 -12.30 0.27 1.83
CA LEU A 34 -12.92 -0.98 1.38
C LEU A 34 -12.64 -2.08 2.40
N ASP A 35 -13.61 -2.31 3.28
CA ASP A 35 -13.56 -3.30 4.34
C ASP A 35 -13.80 -4.72 3.83
N SER A 36 -13.06 -5.69 4.37
CA SER A 36 -13.16 -7.12 4.02
C SER A 36 -13.70 -7.96 5.18
N ASP A 37 -14.87 -7.56 5.67
CA ASP A 37 -15.62 -8.18 6.77
C ASP A 37 -14.89 -8.11 8.10
N SER A 38 -14.44 -6.91 8.49
CA SER A 38 -13.84 -6.70 9.80
C SER A 38 -14.84 -6.97 10.93
N THR A 39 -14.36 -7.62 11.98
CA THR A 39 -15.13 -7.94 13.20
C THR A 39 -14.71 -7.10 14.40
N ASP A 40 -13.66 -6.29 14.23
CA ASP A 40 -13.12 -5.38 15.24
C ASP A 40 -13.67 -3.94 15.04
N ASP A 41 -13.09 -2.95 15.73
CA ASP A 41 -13.56 -1.57 15.64
C ASP A 41 -13.12 -0.82 14.36
N THR A 42 -12.50 -1.49 13.37
CA THR A 42 -11.97 -0.87 12.13
C THR A 42 -12.99 0.02 11.44
N CYS A 43 -14.17 -0.53 11.12
CA CYS A 43 -15.22 0.20 10.41
C CYS A 43 -15.76 1.38 11.22
N LYS A 44 -15.84 1.22 12.54
CA LYS A 44 -16.35 2.24 13.47
C LYS A 44 -15.38 3.42 13.55
N ILE A 45 -14.09 3.14 13.72
CA ILE A 45 -13.03 4.16 13.74
C ILE A 45 -13.01 4.92 12.41
N ALA A 46 -13.07 4.20 11.28
CA ALA A 46 -13.06 4.83 9.96
C ALA A 46 -14.21 5.82 9.75
N LYS A 47 -15.44 5.41 10.10
CA LYS A 47 -16.64 6.28 10.00
C LYS A 47 -16.54 7.50 10.91
N GLN A 48 -16.02 7.34 12.13
CA GLN A 48 -15.85 8.44 13.08
C GLN A 48 -14.86 9.50 12.59
N LEU A 49 -13.86 9.10 11.81
CA LEU A 49 -12.90 9.99 11.17
C LEU A 49 -13.39 10.57 9.84
N GLY A 50 -14.65 10.35 9.46
CA GLY A 50 -15.26 10.91 8.26
C GLY A 50 -14.92 10.16 6.96
N ALA A 51 -14.26 9.00 7.03
CA ALA A 51 -14.02 8.20 5.84
C ALA A 51 -15.32 7.52 5.36
N ARG A 52 -15.47 7.43 4.03
CA ARG A 52 -16.51 6.60 3.42
C ARG A 52 -16.10 5.15 3.56
N VAL A 53 -16.99 4.31 4.08
CA VAL A 53 -16.72 2.88 4.29
C VAL A 53 -17.67 2.07 3.42
N GLU A 54 -17.08 1.28 2.52
CA GLU A 54 -17.76 0.27 1.71
C GLU A 54 -17.28 -1.11 2.16
N ASN A 55 -18.10 -2.15 1.97
CA ASN A 55 -17.73 -3.52 2.32
C ASN A 55 -17.69 -4.39 1.05
N GLN A 56 -16.71 -5.29 1.01
CA GLN A 56 -16.49 -6.25 -0.05
C GLN A 56 -15.76 -7.47 0.51
N ALA A 57 -16.39 -8.65 0.41
CA ALA A 57 -15.75 -9.92 0.72
C ALA A 57 -14.43 -10.06 -0.05
N TRP A 58 -13.40 -10.57 0.64
CA TRP A 58 -12.01 -10.57 0.16
C TRP A 58 -11.82 -11.26 -1.21
N LEU A 59 -11.34 -10.51 -2.19
CA LEU A 59 -11.10 -11.00 -3.56
C LEU A 59 -9.62 -11.35 -3.84
N GLY A 60 -8.72 -11.12 -2.88
CA GLY A 60 -7.26 -11.11 -3.12
C GLY A 60 -6.72 -9.69 -3.32
N PHE A 61 -5.40 -9.49 -3.19
CA PHE A 61 -4.80 -8.15 -3.11
C PHE A 61 -5.09 -7.27 -4.35
N GLY A 62 -4.69 -7.72 -5.55
CA GLY A 62 -4.92 -6.99 -6.80
C GLY A 62 -6.40 -6.69 -7.07
N PRO A 63 -7.29 -7.72 -7.09
CA PRO A 63 -8.72 -7.52 -7.29
C PRO A 63 -9.38 -6.62 -6.22
N GLN A 64 -9.00 -6.73 -4.95
CA GLN A 64 -9.54 -5.88 -3.89
C GLN A 64 -9.12 -4.41 -4.09
N LYS A 65 -7.84 -4.16 -4.42
CA LYS A 65 -7.35 -2.81 -4.70
C LYS A 65 -8.01 -2.22 -5.94
N ASN A 66 -8.18 -3.01 -7.02
CA ASN A 66 -8.95 -2.60 -8.19
C ASN A 66 -10.40 -2.24 -7.84
N ARG A 67 -11.05 -3.05 -7.00
CA ARG A 67 -12.42 -2.76 -6.57
C ARG A 67 -12.52 -1.45 -5.78
N ALA A 68 -11.55 -1.16 -4.92
CA ALA A 68 -11.48 0.10 -4.20
C ALA A 68 -11.28 1.29 -5.15
N VAL A 69 -10.38 1.16 -6.14
CA VAL A 69 -10.16 2.17 -7.19
C VAL A 69 -11.41 2.41 -8.04
N ASP A 70 -12.17 1.35 -8.36
CA ASP A 70 -13.42 1.46 -9.13
C ASP A 70 -14.52 2.20 -8.34
N LEU A 71 -14.51 2.10 -7.01
CA LEU A 71 -15.46 2.78 -6.10
C LEU A 71 -15.11 4.26 -5.82
N ALA A 72 -13.86 4.66 -6.10
CA ALA A 72 -13.43 6.04 -5.97
C ALA A 72 -14.26 6.97 -6.88
N THR A 73 -14.57 8.15 -6.36
CA THR A 73 -15.38 9.15 -7.08
C THR A 73 -14.53 10.06 -7.96
N ASN A 74 -13.25 10.24 -7.63
CA ASN A 74 -12.33 11.09 -8.38
C ASN A 74 -11.46 10.29 -9.36
N ASP A 75 -10.97 10.96 -10.40
CA ASP A 75 -10.11 10.32 -11.41
C ASP A 75 -8.70 10.04 -10.89
N TRP A 76 -8.18 10.88 -10.01
CA TRP A 76 -6.89 10.65 -9.37
C TRP A 76 -7.08 9.85 -8.09
N VAL A 77 -6.32 8.76 -7.99
CA VAL A 77 -6.35 7.87 -6.83
C VAL A 77 -4.98 7.73 -6.22
N PHE A 78 -4.93 7.66 -4.88
CA PHE A 78 -3.77 7.19 -4.14
C PHE A 78 -4.14 5.90 -3.40
N VAL A 79 -3.45 4.81 -3.67
CA VAL A 79 -3.71 3.51 -3.04
C VAL A 79 -2.79 3.33 -1.84
N LEU A 80 -3.35 3.41 -0.63
CA LEU A 80 -2.61 3.33 0.63
C LEU A 80 -3.00 2.04 1.38
N ASP A 81 -2.03 1.27 1.86
CA ASP A 81 -2.32 0.14 2.73
C ASP A 81 -2.57 0.63 4.19
N SER A 82 -3.36 -0.10 5.00
CA SER A 82 -3.77 0.35 6.35
C SER A 82 -2.58 0.58 7.30
N ASP A 83 -1.46 -0.11 7.09
CA ASP A 83 -0.21 0.00 7.83
C ASP A 83 0.78 1.02 7.22
N GLU A 84 0.36 1.79 6.21
CA GLU A 84 1.16 2.83 5.57
C GLU A 84 0.71 4.25 5.98
N ARG A 85 1.62 5.23 5.93
CA ARG A 85 1.36 6.65 6.27
C ARG A 85 1.91 7.58 5.20
N ILE A 86 1.17 8.63 4.90
CA ILE A 86 1.59 9.72 4.00
C ILE A 86 2.18 10.86 4.86
N PRO A 87 3.51 11.03 4.93
CA PRO A 87 4.10 12.12 5.70
C PRO A 87 3.84 13.50 5.07
N PRO A 88 3.91 14.60 5.84
CA PRO A 88 3.56 15.95 5.35
C PRO A 88 4.28 16.37 4.07
N LYS A 89 5.56 16.00 3.91
CA LYS A 89 6.33 16.32 2.70
C LYS A 89 5.78 15.63 1.45
N LEU A 90 5.32 14.38 1.57
CA LEU A 90 4.69 13.65 0.48
C LEU A 90 3.32 14.24 0.17
N CYS A 91 2.53 14.58 1.19
CA CYS A 91 1.25 15.28 1.04
C CYS A 91 1.42 16.59 0.22
N SER A 92 2.34 17.48 0.61
CA SER A 92 2.57 18.73 -0.12
C SER A 92 2.99 18.48 -1.58
N GLU A 93 3.85 17.49 -1.82
CA GLU A 93 4.28 17.13 -3.18
C GLU A 93 3.11 16.61 -4.04
N ILE A 94 2.22 15.79 -3.48
CA ILE A 94 1.03 15.28 -4.18
C ILE A 94 0.10 16.44 -4.54
N ILE A 95 -0.20 17.32 -3.58
CA ILE A 95 -1.06 18.50 -3.81
C ILE A 95 -0.50 19.37 -4.93
N ASP A 96 0.82 19.62 -4.93
CA ASP A 96 1.46 20.42 -5.98
C ASP A 96 1.39 19.75 -7.35
N ILE A 97 1.57 18.43 -7.42
CA ILE A 97 1.47 17.67 -8.67
C ILE A 97 0.06 17.71 -9.25
N LEU A 98 -0.96 17.59 -8.42
CA LEU A 98 -2.36 17.54 -8.86
C LEU A 98 -2.87 18.88 -9.41
N LYS A 99 -2.15 19.99 -9.21
CA LYS A 99 -2.46 21.27 -9.86
C LYS A 99 -2.29 21.21 -11.37
N ALA A 100 -1.31 20.46 -11.87
CA ALA A 100 -1.00 20.33 -13.29
C ALA A 100 -0.18 19.04 -13.56
N PRO A 101 -0.82 17.85 -13.52
CA PRO A 101 -0.12 16.59 -13.67
C PRO A 101 0.45 16.44 -15.08
N ALA A 102 1.78 16.27 -15.16
CA ALA A 102 2.51 16.06 -16.43
C ALA A 102 2.64 14.57 -16.83
N PHE A 103 2.26 13.67 -15.92
CA PHE A 103 2.34 12.22 -16.05
C PHE A 103 1.00 11.61 -15.65
N ASP A 104 0.79 10.35 -15.97
CA ASP A 104 -0.44 9.60 -15.74
C ASP A 104 -0.36 8.73 -14.47
N GLY A 105 0.85 8.51 -13.96
CA GLY A 105 1.11 7.79 -12.72
C GLY A 105 2.45 8.15 -12.10
N TYR A 106 2.56 7.94 -10.80
CA TYR A 106 3.73 8.31 -10.01
C TYR A 106 4.14 7.17 -9.08
N PHE A 107 5.40 6.77 -9.22
CA PHE A 107 6.08 5.91 -8.26
C PHE A 107 6.35 6.68 -6.98
N VAL A 108 5.97 6.08 -5.87
CA VAL A 108 6.23 6.59 -4.52
C VAL A 108 7.18 5.63 -3.83
N GLY A 109 8.25 6.17 -3.26
CA GLY A 109 9.18 5.36 -2.48
C GLY A 109 8.50 4.91 -1.18
N ARG A 110 8.80 3.71 -0.72
CA ARG A 110 8.40 3.20 0.59
C ARG A 110 9.60 3.19 1.52
N LEU A 111 9.47 3.85 2.67
CA LEU A 111 10.41 3.75 3.79
C LEU A 111 9.88 2.73 4.79
N ASN A 112 10.55 1.59 4.87
CA ASN A 112 10.15 0.55 5.82
C ASN A 112 10.63 0.91 7.22
N ASN A 113 9.69 1.05 8.15
CA ASN A 113 9.96 1.23 9.56
C ASN A 113 9.83 -0.12 10.27
N PHE A 114 10.92 -0.59 10.87
CA PHE A 114 10.97 -1.80 11.66
C PHE A 114 11.24 -1.43 13.11
N PHE A 115 10.31 -1.73 14.02
CA PHE A 115 10.50 -1.50 15.46
C PHE A 115 10.87 -0.04 15.80
N GLY A 116 10.24 0.92 15.11
CA GLY A 116 10.53 2.35 15.28
C GLY A 116 11.79 2.84 14.58
N LYS A 117 12.49 1.98 13.82
CA LYS A 117 13.71 2.34 13.07
C LYS A 117 13.48 2.30 11.57
N ASP A 118 13.80 3.41 10.94
CA ASP A 118 13.79 3.55 9.49
C ASP A 118 14.94 2.78 8.85
N ILE A 119 14.61 1.84 7.96
CA ILE A 119 15.60 1.05 7.25
C ILE A 119 15.87 1.67 5.89
N LYS A 120 17.02 2.35 5.79
CA LYS A 120 17.48 3.00 4.54
C LYS A 120 18.55 2.20 3.78
N THR A 121 18.99 1.09 4.35
CA THR A 121 20.11 0.27 3.87
C THR A 121 19.62 -1.09 3.35
N CYS A 122 20.53 -1.94 2.90
CA CYS A 122 20.24 -3.32 2.46
C CYS A 122 19.27 -3.43 1.26
N GLY A 123 19.15 -2.38 0.44
CA GLY A 123 18.25 -2.38 -0.71
C GLY A 123 16.76 -2.29 -0.35
N LEU A 124 16.44 -1.95 0.90
CA LEU A 124 15.05 -1.83 1.39
C LEU A 124 14.49 -0.40 1.26
N TYR A 125 15.27 0.52 0.71
CA TYR A 125 14.88 1.90 0.44
C TYR A 125 15.72 2.52 -0.70
N PRO A 126 15.10 3.35 -1.56
CA PRO A 126 13.66 3.49 -1.73
C PRO A 126 13.09 2.28 -2.47
N ASP A 127 12.06 1.66 -1.89
CA ASP A 127 11.29 0.60 -2.55
C ASP A 127 10.11 1.24 -3.29
N TYR A 128 10.22 1.36 -4.62
CA TYR A 128 9.28 2.12 -5.44
C TYR A 128 8.11 1.26 -5.92
N SER A 129 6.89 1.77 -5.74
CA SER A 129 5.67 1.25 -6.36
C SER A 129 4.81 2.41 -6.88
N VAL A 130 4.04 2.19 -7.94
CA VAL A 130 3.07 3.20 -8.41
C VAL A 130 1.93 3.24 -7.39
N ARG A 131 1.73 4.41 -6.77
CA ARG A 131 0.73 4.60 -5.71
C ARG A 131 -0.26 5.72 -6.02
N LEU A 132 0.18 6.77 -6.72
CA LEU A 132 -0.65 7.87 -7.22
C LEU A 132 -0.82 7.74 -8.74
N PHE A 133 -2.05 7.68 -9.25
CA PHE A 133 -2.28 7.58 -10.69
C PHE A 133 -3.70 8.01 -11.08
N ASN A 134 -3.89 8.29 -12.37
CA ASN A 134 -5.23 8.46 -12.94
C ASN A 134 -5.85 7.07 -13.18
N ARG A 135 -6.95 6.76 -12.50
CA ARG A 135 -7.61 5.46 -12.53
C ARG A 135 -8.15 5.06 -13.92
N ALA A 136 -8.41 6.02 -14.79
CA ALA A 136 -8.83 5.73 -16.17
C ALA A 136 -7.67 5.19 -17.04
N LYS A 137 -6.43 5.33 -16.58
CA LYS A 137 -5.22 4.89 -17.29
C LYS A 137 -4.46 3.79 -16.54
N GLY A 138 -4.92 3.39 -15.36
CA GLY A 138 -4.13 2.55 -14.45
C GLY A 138 -4.95 1.54 -13.69
N ARG A 139 -4.49 0.28 -13.66
CA ARG A 139 -5.11 -0.80 -12.87
C ARG A 139 -4.06 -1.75 -12.31
N PHE A 140 -4.37 -2.42 -11.21
CA PHE A 140 -3.55 -3.52 -10.70
C PHE A 140 -3.68 -4.74 -11.62
N ASN A 141 -2.57 -5.45 -11.82
CA ASN A 141 -2.56 -6.72 -12.53
C ASN A 141 -3.09 -7.89 -11.66
N ASP A 142 -3.43 -9.00 -12.32
CA ASP A 142 -4.05 -10.17 -11.67
C ASP A 142 -3.05 -11.11 -10.97
N VAL A 143 -1.86 -10.62 -10.61
CA VAL A 143 -0.87 -11.44 -9.91
C VAL A 143 -1.30 -11.62 -8.45
N PRO A 144 -1.33 -12.87 -7.91
CA PRO A 144 -1.85 -13.10 -6.55
C PRO A 144 -1.11 -12.40 -5.41
N VAL A 145 0.21 -12.16 -5.57
CA VAL A 145 1.09 -11.51 -4.59
C VAL A 145 2.10 -10.66 -5.34
N HIS A 146 2.43 -9.47 -4.80
CA HIS A 146 3.27 -8.47 -5.47
C HIS A 146 2.59 -7.93 -6.73
N GLU A 147 1.28 -7.72 -6.63
CA GLU A 147 0.51 -6.96 -7.59
C GLU A 147 1.14 -5.59 -7.82
N ARG A 148 1.05 -5.10 -9.05
CA ARG A 148 1.57 -3.79 -9.44
C ARG A 148 0.54 -3.08 -10.30
N VAL A 149 0.52 -1.77 -10.21
CA VAL A 149 -0.28 -0.94 -11.12
C VAL A 149 0.42 -0.91 -12.47
N GLU A 150 -0.31 -1.27 -13.52
CA GLU A 150 0.09 -1.10 -14.91
C GLU A 150 -0.60 0.15 -15.44
N ILE A 151 0.18 1.08 -16.00
CA ILE A 151 -0.27 2.39 -16.48
C ILE A 151 -0.14 2.45 -18.00
N GLU A 152 -1.23 2.80 -18.68
CA GLU A 152 -1.24 3.20 -20.09
C GLU A 152 -0.90 4.68 -20.21
N GLY A 153 0.39 5.02 -20.15
CA GLY A 153 0.81 6.41 -20.19
C GLY A 153 2.21 6.65 -19.66
N LYS A 154 2.49 7.92 -19.35
CA LYS A 154 3.79 8.33 -18.81
C LYS A 154 3.79 8.19 -17.30
N VAL A 155 4.91 7.72 -16.75
CA VAL A 155 5.11 7.59 -15.30
C VAL A 155 6.35 8.34 -14.84
N ALA A 156 6.29 8.91 -13.64
CA ALA A 156 7.41 9.59 -12.99
C ALA A 156 7.63 9.10 -11.55
N LYS A 157 8.71 9.53 -10.90
CA LYS A 157 8.98 9.25 -9.50
C LYS A 157 8.75 10.50 -8.66
N LEU A 158 8.09 10.34 -7.51
CA LEU A 158 8.05 11.37 -6.48
C LEU A 158 9.38 11.42 -5.74
N LYS A 159 9.70 12.60 -5.20
CA LYS A 159 10.92 12.83 -4.41
C LYS A 159 10.76 12.32 -2.98
N ASN A 160 9.56 12.42 -2.42
CA ASN A 160 9.24 11.96 -1.08
C ASN A 160 8.71 10.52 -1.07
N HIS A 161 8.61 9.95 0.13
CA HIS A 161 8.22 8.56 0.36
C HIS A 161 7.02 8.48 1.31
N MET A 162 6.31 7.35 1.25
CA MET A 162 5.39 6.91 2.28
C MET A 162 6.15 6.08 3.33
N ILE A 163 5.62 6.01 4.55
CA ILE A 163 6.18 5.20 5.63
C ILE A 163 5.34 3.93 5.72
N HIS A 164 5.99 2.77 5.81
CA HIS A 164 5.33 1.48 5.99
C HIS A 164 5.70 0.91 7.36
N LEU A 165 4.72 0.78 8.25
CA LEU A 165 4.86 0.30 9.61
C LEU A 165 4.89 -1.24 9.59
N ALA A 166 5.98 -1.79 9.08
CA ALA A 166 6.05 -3.20 8.74
C ALA A 166 5.79 -4.13 9.95
N TYR A 167 6.33 -3.77 11.13
CA TYR A 167 6.18 -4.54 12.37
C TYR A 167 6.30 -3.64 13.61
N SER A 168 5.38 -3.81 14.56
CA SER A 168 5.37 -3.07 15.83
C SER A 168 6.35 -3.69 16.83
N ASN A 169 6.49 -5.03 16.81
CA ASN A 169 7.40 -5.78 17.68
C ASN A 169 7.84 -7.11 17.04
N VAL A 170 8.89 -7.73 17.62
CA VAL A 170 9.53 -8.94 17.07
C VAL A 170 8.58 -10.14 17.04
N ASP A 171 7.66 -10.22 18.00
CA ASP A 171 6.71 -11.34 18.09
C ASP A 171 5.70 -11.30 16.93
N GLU A 172 5.19 -10.11 16.60
CA GLU A 172 4.34 -9.87 15.43
C GLU A 172 5.07 -10.22 14.12
N PHE A 173 6.37 -9.94 14.03
CA PHE A 173 7.20 -10.37 12.89
C PHE A 173 7.29 -11.89 12.77
N ILE A 174 7.48 -12.59 13.89
CA ILE A 174 7.58 -14.06 13.91
C ILE A 174 6.24 -14.70 13.55
N GLU A 175 5.13 -14.21 14.08
CA GLU A 175 3.78 -14.73 13.79
C GLU A 175 3.38 -14.51 12.33
N LYS A 176 3.57 -13.29 11.80
CA LYS A 176 3.24 -12.99 10.39
C LYS A 176 4.11 -13.81 9.44
N LYS A 177 5.39 -14.04 9.76
CA LYS A 177 6.24 -14.96 8.98
C LYS A 177 5.78 -16.41 9.04
N ARG A 178 5.28 -16.89 10.18
CA ARG A 178 4.69 -18.24 10.28
C ARG A 178 3.46 -18.35 9.39
N TYR A 179 2.55 -17.39 9.45
CA TYR A 179 1.36 -17.33 8.60
C TYR A 179 1.71 -17.31 7.09
N TYR A 180 2.65 -16.45 6.66
CA TYR A 180 3.10 -16.44 5.27
C TYR A 180 3.85 -17.72 4.85
N ALA A 181 4.58 -18.35 5.76
CA ALA A 181 5.25 -19.62 5.49
C ALA A 181 4.24 -20.76 5.31
N GLU A 182 3.14 -20.75 6.05
CA GLU A 182 2.02 -21.70 5.92
C GLU A 182 1.26 -21.50 4.60
N LEU A 183 0.94 -20.25 4.25
CA LEU A 183 0.33 -19.88 2.96
C LEU A 183 1.20 -20.21 1.75
N SER A 184 2.53 -20.16 1.90
CA SER A 184 3.46 -20.37 0.78
C SER A 184 3.37 -21.76 0.16
N ASN A 185 2.81 -22.79 0.83
CA ASN A 185 2.64 -24.18 0.35
C ASN A 185 3.75 -24.70 -0.59
N LYS A 186 4.99 -24.24 -0.40
CA LYS A 186 6.12 -24.60 -1.26
C LYS A 186 6.65 -25.89 -0.70
N LYS A 187 6.47 -26.99 -1.43
CA LYS A 187 7.19 -28.25 -1.17
C LYS A 187 8.64 -27.89 -0.83
N LYS A 188 9.03 -28.14 0.42
CA LYS A 188 10.39 -27.91 0.92
C LYS A 188 11.33 -28.70 0.04
N ASN A 189 11.94 -28.05 -0.95
CA ASN A 189 12.92 -28.69 -1.80
C ASN A 189 14.27 -28.59 -1.09
N ILE A 190 14.48 -29.49 -0.13
CA ILE A 190 15.63 -29.50 0.80
C ILE A 190 16.95 -29.49 0.03
N ALA A 191 17.01 -30.17 -1.12
CA ALA A 191 18.17 -30.16 -2.01
C ALA A 191 18.55 -28.74 -2.49
N LYS A 192 17.57 -27.91 -2.83
CA LYS A 192 17.82 -26.52 -3.28
C LYS A 192 18.30 -25.61 -2.14
N ALA A 193 17.87 -25.89 -0.91
CA ALA A 193 18.27 -25.13 0.28
C ALA A 193 19.72 -25.39 0.70
N VAL A 194 20.24 -26.59 0.46
CA VAL A 194 21.64 -26.95 0.77
C VAL A 194 22.61 -26.52 -0.33
N VAL A 195 22.19 -26.57 -1.60
CA VAL A 195 23.09 -26.30 -2.73
C VAL A 195 23.13 -24.81 -3.10
N SER A 196 22.04 -24.04 -2.91
CA SER A 196 22.02 -22.62 -3.29
C SER A 196 22.89 -21.67 -2.46
N PRO A 197 23.16 -21.90 -1.15
CA PRO A 197 24.10 -21.08 -0.40
C PRO A 197 25.53 -21.26 -0.91
N CYS A 198 25.94 -22.49 -1.24
CA CYS A 198 27.29 -22.77 -1.72
C CYS A 198 27.62 -21.98 -3.00
N TRP A 199 26.65 -21.74 -3.88
CA TRP A 199 26.89 -20.98 -5.11
C TRP A 199 26.92 -19.45 -4.90
N LYS A 200 26.36 -18.93 -3.80
CA LYS A 200 26.28 -17.49 -3.53
C LYS A 200 27.55 -16.90 -2.93
N PHE A 201 28.43 -17.72 -2.38
CA PHE A 201 29.69 -17.27 -1.76
C PHE A 201 30.93 -17.39 -2.66
N PHE A 202 30.78 -17.97 -3.86
CA PHE A 202 31.87 -18.10 -4.86
C PHE A 202 31.64 -17.22 -6.11
N LYS A 203 30.97 -16.08 -5.96
CA LYS A 203 30.89 -15.04 -6.99
C LYS A 203 31.30 -13.69 -6.43
#